data_AF-A0A6N2U2T3-F1
#
_entry.id   AF-A0A6N2U2T3-F1
#
_cell.length_a   1.000
_cell.length_b   1.000
_cell.length_c   1.000
_cell.angle_alpha   90.00
_cell.angle_beta   90.00
_cell.angle_gamma   90.00
#
_symmetry.space_group_name_H-M   'P 1'
#
loop_
_entity.id
_entity.type
_entity.pdbx_description
1 polymer ?
#
loop_
_entity_poly.entity_id
_entity_poly.type
_entity_poly.pdbx_seq_one_letter_code
_entity_poly.pdbx_strand_id
1 'polypeptide(L)'
;MGGDSPTALFRKAGLGPEIIGSKRIKRCVARWRDRHHITDLQADEVAESLVPMSLFLAQTERLNALESRIRQLEDEQGRQA
;
A
#
# COMPACT_ATOMS: atom_id res chain seq x y z
N MET A 1 -1.72 3.48 14.79
CA MET A 1 -2.54 3.88 13.62
C MET A 1 -3.01 2.62 12.93
N GLY A 2 -4.19 2.11 13.30
CA GLY A 2 -4.84 0.98 12.60
C GLY A 2 -6.06 1.53 11.86
N GLY A 3 -6.31 1.05 10.64
CA GLY A 3 -7.49 1.44 9.86
C GLY A 3 -8.80 1.05 10.55
N ASP A 4 -9.90 1.67 10.12
CA ASP A 4 -11.23 1.38 10.65
C ASP A 4 -11.57 -0.12 10.50
N SER A 5 -12.07 -0.73 11.57
CA SER A 5 -12.53 -2.12 11.49
C SER A 5 -13.67 -2.26 10.47
N PRO A 6 -13.81 -3.41 9.78
CA PRO A 6 -14.86 -3.57 8.80
C PRO A 6 -16.27 -3.32 9.36
N THR A 7 -16.52 -3.69 10.62
CA THR A 7 -17.80 -3.40 11.28
C THR A 7 -18.06 -1.89 11.41
N ALA A 8 -17.03 -1.09 11.68
CA ALA A 8 -17.15 0.36 11.77
C ALA A 8 -17.48 0.98 10.40
N LEU A 9 -16.82 0.52 9.33
CA LEU A 9 -17.09 0.97 7.96
C LEU A 9 -18.55 0.70 7.55
N PHE A 10 -19.03 -0.52 7.81
CA PHE A 10 -20.40 -0.91 7.48
C PHE A 10 -21.44 -0.16 8.33
N ARG A 11 -21.16 0.09 9.61
CA ARG A 11 -22.03 0.92 10.46
C ARG A 11 -22.09 2.37 9.98
N LYS A 12 -20.97 2.95 9.54
CA LYS A 12 -20.92 4.30 8.96
C LYS A 12 -21.78 4.41 7.70
N ALA A 13 -21.91 3.33 6.94
CA ALA A 13 -22.78 3.24 5.76
C ALA A 13 -24.25 2.91 6.09
N GLY A 14 -24.63 2.81 7.36
CA GLY A 14 -25.99 2.41 7.77
C GLY A 14 -26.31 0.92 7.53
N LEU A 15 -25.28 0.09 7.34
CA LEU A 15 -25.40 -1.36 7.13
C LEU A 15 -24.68 -2.12 8.26
N GLY A 16 -24.89 -1.70 9.50
CA GLY A 16 -24.24 -2.31 10.64
C GLY A 16 -24.66 -3.76 10.87
N PRO A 17 -23.97 -4.46 11.80
CA PRO A 17 -24.25 -5.86 12.10
C PRO A 17 -25.69 -6.10 12.58
N GLU A 18 -26.35 -5.10 13.15
CA GLU A 18 -27.77 -5.12 13.53
C GLU A 18 -28.72 -5.25 12.32
N ILE A 19 -28.33 -4.79 11.13
CA ILE A 19 -29.17 -4.83 9.93
C ILE A 19 -28.82 -6.04 9.06
N ILE A 20 -27.53 -6.23 8.74
CA ILE A 20 -27.11 -7.29 7.81
C ILE A 20 -26.48 -8.50 8.50
N GLY A 21 -26.15 -8.41 9.79
CA GLY A 21 -25.49 -9.49 10.53
C GLY A 21 -23.97 -9.49 10.39
N SER A 22 -23.26 -9.68 11.51
CA SER A 22 -21.79 -9.70 11.57
C SER A 22 -21.15 -10.74 10.66
N LYS A 23 -21.80 -11.90 10.46
CA LYS A 23 -21.29 -12.93 9.53
C LYS A 23 -21.36 -12.46 8.06
N ARG A 24 -22.36 -11.66 7.67
CA ARG A 24 -22.45 -11.12 6.30
C ARG A 24 -21.33 -10.11 6.06
N ILE A 25 -21.07 -9.21 7.01
CA ILE A 25 -19.95 -8.26 6.95
C ILE A 25 -18.64 -9.01 6.72
N LYS A 26 -18.33 -10.03 7.54
CA LYS A 26 -17.11 -10.85 7.38
C LYS A 26 -16.99 -11.48 5.99
N ARG A 27 -18.07 -12.08 5.48
CA ARG A 27 -18.05 -12.71 4.14
C ARG A 27 -17.93 -11.69 3.01
N CYS A 28 -18.56 -10.53 3.13
CA CYS A 28 -18.44 -9.46 2.14
C CYS A 28 -17.00 -8.95 2.05
N VAL A 29 -16.36 -8.75 3.20
CA VAL A 29 -14.96 -8.32 3.28
C VAL A 29 -14.04 -9.40 2.72
N ALA A 30 -14.21 -10.67 3.13
CA ALA A 30 -13.43 -11.79 2.59
C ALA A 30 -13.56 -11.88 1.05
N ARG A 31 -14.78 -11.85 0.51
CA ARG A 31 -15.02 -11.88 -0.94
C ARG A 31 -14.40 -10.68 -1.67
N TRP A 32 -14.45 -9.50 -1.07
CA TRP A 32 -13.83 -8.30 -1.64
C TRP A 32 -12.31 -8.45 -1.68
N ARG A 33 -11.72 -8.91 -0.57
CA ARG A 33 -10.28 -9.19 -0.46
C ARG A 33 -9.83 -10.22 -1.49
N ASP A 34 -10.53 -11.34 -1.60
CA ASP A 34 -10.23 -12.40 -2.58
C ASP A 34 -10.27 -11.86 -4.02
N ARG A 35 -11.28 -11.06 -4.37
CA ARG A 35 -11.41 -10.43 -5.70
C ARG A 35 -10.23 -9.53 -6.05
N HIS A 36 -9.68 -8.84 -5.06
CA HIS A 36 -8.57 -7.92 -5.26
C HIS A 36 -7.22 -8.57 -4.95
N HIS A 37 -7.18 -9.89 -4.73
CA HIS A 37 -5.98 -10.61 -4.31
C HIS A 37 -5.30 -9.96 -3.08
N ILE A 38 -6.10 -9.31 -2.22
CA ILE A 38 -5.66 -8.74 -0.95
C ILE A 38 -5.69 -9.88 0.05
N THR A 39 -4.71 -10.78 -0.07
CA THR A 39 -4.43 -11.75 0.99
C THR A 39 -4.12 -10.96 2.26
N ASP A 40 -4.44 -11.52 3.43
CA ASP A 40 -3.68 -11.12 4.62
C ASP A 40 -2.27 -11.54 4.26
N LEU A 41 -1.44 -10.62 3.74
CA LEU A 41 -0.05 -10.89 3.45
C LEU A 41 0.50 -11.54 4.71
N GLN A 42 0.60 -12.86 4.68
CA GLN A 42 1.27 -13.59 5.73
C GLN A 42 2.68 -13.02 5.67
N ALA A 43 3.18 -12.56 6.81
CA ALA A 43 4.55 -12.06 6.92
C ALA A 43 5.58 -13.02 6.28
N ASP A 44 5.20 -14.28 6.09
CA ASP A 44 5.93 -15.34 5.40
C ASP A 44 6.19 -15.07 3.89
N GLU A 45 5.25 -14.50 3.12
CA GLU A 45 5.47 -14.24 1.67
C GLU A 45 6.35 -13.00 1.44
N VAL A 46 6.26 -12.03 2.35
CA VAL A 46 7.10 -10.82 2.33
C VAL A 46 8.55 -11.18 2.68
N ALA A 47 8.76 -12.19 3.52
CA ALA A 47 10.09 -12.68 3.87
C ALA A 47 10.84 -13.28 2.66
N GLU A 48 10.12 -13.94 1.75
CA GLU A 48 10.70 -14.54 0.53
C GLU A 48 10.90 -13.52 -0.60
N SER A 49 10.02 -12.50 -0.67
CA SER A 49 10.10 -11.40 -1.65
C SER A 49 10.91 -10.18 -1.18
N LEU A 50 11.54 -10.22 0.00
CA LEU A 50 12.48 -9.21 0.43
C LEU A 50 13.72 -9.31 -0.44
N VAL A 51 13.71 -8.53 -1.52
CA VAL A 51 14.87 -8.23 -2.34
C VAL A 51 16.06 -8.04 -1.40
N PRO A 52 17.21 -8.72 -1.60
CA PRO A 52 18.33 -8.61 -0.68
C PRO A 52 18.62 -7.14 -0.36
N MET A 53 18.85 -6.83 0.91
CA MET A 53 19.09 -5.45 1.36
C MET A 53 20.14 -4.73 0.50
N SER A 54 21.12 -5.48 -0.02
CA SER A 54 22.13 -4.98 -0.97
C SER A 54 21.53 -4.43 -2.27
N LEU A 55 20.54 -5.10 -2.87
CA LEU A 55 19.86 -4.64 -4.07
C LEU A 55 18.96 -3.44 -3.77
N PHE A 56 18.29 -3.43 -2.62
CA PHE A 56 17.51 -2.26 -2.19
C PHE A 56 18.39 -1.02 -1.98
N LEU A 57 19.54 -1.16 -1.31
CA LEU A 57 20.51 -0.08 -1.12
C LEU A 57 21.08 0.41 -2.44
N ALA A 58 21.48 -0.50 -3.33
CA ALA A 58 21.97 -0.15 -4.66
C ALA A 58 20.92 0.59 -5.50
N GLN A 59 19.64 0.18 -5.41
CA GLN A 59 18.55 0.89 -6.07
C GLN A 59 18.31 2.27 -5.47
N THR A 60 18.41 2.40 -4.14
CA THR A 60 18.25 3.69 -3.43
C THR A 60 19.34 4.67 -3.84
N GLU A 61 20.59 4.22 -3.89
CA GLU A 61 21.70 5.03 -4.38
C GLU A 61 21.48 5.48 -5.83
N ARG A 62 21.02 4.57 -6.69
CA ARG A 62 20.70 4.90 -8.09
C ARG A 62 19.58 5.92 -8.19
N LEU A 63 18.53 5.81 -7.37
CA LEU A 63 17.43 6.78 -7.33
C LEU A 63 17.94 8.17 -6.91
N ASN A 64 18.70 8.26 -5.83
CA ASN A 64 19.25 9.52 -5.35
C ASN A 64 20.16 10.19 -6.39
N ALA A 65 20.98 9.40 -7.09
CA ALA A 65 21.84 9.90 -8.16
C ALA A 65 21.02 10.48 -9.33
N LEU A 66 19.91 9.84 -9.70
CA LEU A 66 19.01 10.33 -10.74
C LEU A 66 18.29 11.61 -10.29
N GLU A 67 17.78 11.65 -9.05
CA GLU A 67 17.15 12.85 -8.49
C GLU A 67 18.10 14.04 -8.48
N SER A 68 19.36 13.83 -8.06
CA SER A 68 20.37 14.90 -8.08
C SER A 68 20.65 15.40 -9.49
N ARG A 69 20.70 14.52 -10.48
CA ARG A 69 20.91 14.90 -11.88
C ARG A 69 19.74 15.66 -12.44
N ILE A 70 18.50 15.27 -12.11
CA ILE A 70 17.30 15.98 -12.52
C ILE A 70 17.34 17.41 -11.98
N ARG A 71 17.64 17.60 -10.68
CA ARG A 71 17.76 18.94 -10.08
C ARG A 71 18.82 19.80 -10.76
N GLN A 72 19.99 19.23 -11.05
CA GLN A 72 21.06 19.96 -11.75
C GLN A 72 20.61 20.42 -13.14
N LEU A 73 19.92 19.54 -13.90
CA LEU A 73 19.41 19.88 -15.22
C LEU A 73 18.32 20.97 -15.14
N GLU A 74 17.42 20.89 -14.15
CA GLU A 74 16.41 21.93 -13.90
C GLU A 74 17.08 23.29 -13.61
N ASP A 75 18.13 23.32 -12.77
CA ASP A 75 18.88 24.53 -12.44
C ASP A 75 19.68 25.09 -13.62
N GLU A 76 20.17 24.23 -14.52
CA GLU A 76 20.86 24.64 -15.74
C GLU A 76 19.90 25.24 -16.76
N GLN A 77 18.73 24.62 -16.96
CA GLN A 77 17.68 25.15 -17.85
C GLN A 77 17.10 26.46 -17.30
N GLY A 78 16.89 26.56 -15.99
CA GLY A 78 16.42 27.79 -15.35
C GLY A 78 17.41 28.96 -15.39
N ARG A 79 18.71 28.69 -15.56
CA ARG A 79 19.74 29.73 -15.79
C ARG A 79 19.87 30.14 -17.26
N GLN A 80 19.31 29.36 -18.19
CA GLN A 80 19.32 29.63 -19.63
C GLN A 80 18.03 30.33 -20.12
N ALA A 81 17.01 30.45 -19.28
CA ALA A 81 15.75 31.16 -19.54
C ALA A 81 15.78 32.59 -18.96
#